data_AF-A0A856MNM8-F1
#
_entry.id   AF-A0A856MNM8-F1
#
_cell.length_a   1.000
_cell.length_b   1.000
_cell.length_c   1.000
_cell.angle_alpha   90.00
_cell.angle_beta   90.00
_cell.angle_gamma   90.00
#
_symmetry.space_group_name_H-M   'P 1'
#
loop_
_entity.id
_entity.type
_entity.pdbx_description
1 polymer ?
#
loop_
_entity_poly.entity_id
_entity_poly.type
_entity_poly.pdbx_seq_one_letter_code
_entity_poly.pdbx_strand_id
1 'polypeptide(L)'
;MNAAEQGNSVEIVSKIAAVVNLFRSQFPDSSADLSPWLKNSETEKFDDPHSVDLAFHFSKRSFLCQSYSILMQIRLSKEAQIQTQRVVGVELSGHDYMGQLWRFATTGSWEFWGVTPPLPEAQEKLRQICHQIFNLFDQATKSSVTEL
;
A
#
# COMPACT_ATOMS: atom_id res chain seq x y z
N MET A 1 -5.59 7.49 -5.24
CA MET A 1 -5.91 7.04 -6.61
C MET A 1 -5.68 5.53 -6.74
N ASN A 2 -6.50 4.84 -7.53
CA ASN A 2 -6.33 3.41 -7.78
C ASN A 2 -4.97 3.11 -8.43
N ALA A 3 -4.30 2.04 -8.02
CA ALA A 3 -3.03 1.63 -8.62
C ALA A 3 -3.13 1.33 -10.13
N ALA A 4 -4.26 0.81 -10.59
CA ALA A 4 -4.52 0.58 -12.02
C ALA A 4 -4.46 1.88 -12.85
N GLU A 5 -4.73 3.03 -12.23
CA GLU A 5 -4.75 4.34 -12.89
C GLU A 5 -3.39 5.05 -12.82
N GLN A 6 -2.56 4.67 -11.85
CA GLN A 6 -1.19 5.18 -11.68
C GLN A 6 -0.17 4.55 -12.65
N GLY A 7 -0.54 3.50 -13.39
CA GLY A 7 0.30 2.77 -14.35
C GLY A 7 0.66 3.54 -15.63
N ASN A 8 1.05 4.81 -15.52
CA ASN A 8 1.41 5.68 -16.64
C ASN A 8 2.85 5.46 -17.14
N SER A 9 3.64 4.64 -16.45
CA SER A 9 5.01 4.27 -16.83
C SER A 9 5.31 2.81 -16.49
N VAL A 10 6.21 2.20 -17.28
CA VAL A 10 6.68 0.82 -17.04
C VAL A 10 7.32 0.67 -15.66
N GLU A 11 8.00 1.72 -15.19
CA GLU A 11 8.62 1.75 -13.87
C GLU A 11 7.57 1.62 -12.76
N ILE A 12 6.48 2.39 -12.83
CA ILE A 12 5.43 2.35 -11.80
C ILE A 12 4.65 1.05 -11.84
N VAL A 13 4.34 0.53 -13.03
CA VAL A 13 3.73 -0.80 -13.17
C VAL A 13 4.61 -1.88 -12.53
N SER A 14 5.93 -1.82 -12.77
CA SER A 14 6.89 -2.77 -12.19
C SER A 14 6.97 -2.67 -10.67
N LYS A 15 6.95 -1.44 -10.12
CA LYS A 15 6.92 -1.23 -8.67
C LYS A 15 5.62 -1.73 -8.04
N ILE A 16 4.46 -1.44 -8.65
CA ILE A 16 3.16 -1.97 -8.20
C ILE A 16 3.19 -3.51 -8.16
N ALA A 17 3.68 -4.15 -9.23
CA ALA A 17 3.82 -5.61 -9.28
C ALA A 17 4.75 -6.14 -8.18
N ALA A 18 5.87 -5.46 -7.92
CA ALA A 18 6.77 -5.79 -6.82
C ALA A 18 6.08 -5.66 -5.46
N VAL A 19 5.32 -4.59 -5.19
CA VAL A 19 4.54 -4.45 -3.95
C VAL A 19 3.54 -5.60 -3.77
N VAL A 20 2.81 -5.95 -4.82
CA VAL A 20 1.88 -7.08 -4.80
C VAL A 20 2.59 -8.39 -4.44
N ASN A 21 3.77 -8.64 -5.02
CA ASN A 21 4.57 -9.83 -4.74
C ASN A 21 5.15 -9.82 -3.32
N LEU A 22 5.62 -8.67 -2.82
CA LEU A 22 6.09 -8.52 -1.45
C LEU A 22 4.99 -8.87 -0.45
N PHE A 23 3.78 -8.35 -0.66
CA PHE A 23 2.65 -8.65 0.22
C PHE A 23 2.29 -10.15 0.17
N ARG A 24 2.15 -10.73 -1.02
CA ARG A 24 1.83 -12.15 -1.20
C ARG A 24 2.90 -13.09 -0.64
N SER A 25 4.16 -12.67 -0.60
CA SER A 25 5.23 -13.47 0.03
C SER A 25 5.01 -13.67 1.53
N GLN A 26 4.37 -12.71 2.20
CA GLN A 26 4.04 -12.78 3.63
C GLN A 26 2.62 -13.32 3.89
N PHE A 27 1.71 -13.11 2.93
CA PHE A 27 0.31 -13.49 2.99
C PHE A 27 -0.15 -14.20 1.69
N PRO A 28 0.21 -15.49 1.49
CA PRO A 28 -0.01 -16.20 0.23
C PRO A 28 -1.48 -16.34 -0.18
N ASP A 29 -2.39 -16.39 0.80
CA ASP A 29 -3.83 -16.57 0.57
C ASP A 29 -4.56 -15.28 0.15
N SER A 30 -3.83 -14.21 -0.12
CA SER A 30 -4.40 -12.91 -0.51
C SER A 30 -4.48 -12.70 -2.02
N SER A 31 -5.60 -12.13 -2.48
CA SER A 31 -5.76 -11.60 -3.83
C SER A 31 -5.55 -10.09 -3.83
N ALA A 32 -4.76 -9.59 -4.78
CA ALA A 32 -4.57 -8.16 -4.95
C ALA A 32 -5.67 -7.57 -5.83
N ASP A 33 -6.14 -6.39 -5.46
CA ASP A 33 -7.09 -5.54 -6.15
C ASP A 33 -6.44 -4.19 -6.40
N LEU A 34 -6.24 -3.87 -7.69
CA LEU A 34 -5.56 -2.65 -8.12
C LEU A 34 -6.52 -1.47 -8.29
N SER A 35 -7.82 -1.69 -8.08
CA SER A 35 -8.87 -0.67 -8.19
C SER A 35 -9.80 -0.69 -6.97
N PRO A 36 -9.27 -0.50 -5.75
CA PRO A 36 -10.06 -0.59 -4.52
C PRO A 36 -11.18 0.45 -4.41
N TRP A 37 -11.08 1.56 -5.15
CA TRP A 37 -12.10 2.60 -5.17
C TRP A 37 -12.98 2.47 -6.41
N LEU A 38 -14.29 2.45 -6.17
CA LEU A 38 -15.28 2.65 -7.23
C LEU A 38 -15.14 4.06 -7.82
N LYS A 39 -15.65 4.29 -9.03
CA LYS A 39 -15.74 5.62 -9.62
C LYS A 39 -17.12 6.21 -9.35
N ASN A 40 -17.33 6.76 -8.16
CA ASN A 40 -18.59 7.41 -7.78
C ASN A 40 -18.34 8.58 -6.82
N SER A 41 -19.38 9.37 -6.56
CA SER A 41 -19.30 10.57 -5.72
C SER A 41 -18.86 10.30 -4.27
N GLU A 42 -19.02 9.06 -3.77
CA GLU A 42 -18.63 8.70 -2.39
C GLU A 42 -17.12 8.46 -2.26
N THR A 43 -16.49 7.99 -3.34
CA THR A 43 -15.07 7.61 -3.39
C THR A 43 -14.18 8.63 -4.09
N GLU A 44 -14.74 9.62 -4.79
CA GLU A 44 -14.01 10.74 -5.40
C GLU A 44 -13.05 11.43 -4.43
N LYS A 45 -13.43 11.53 -3.15
CA LYS A 45 -12.58 12.12 -2.09
C LYS A 45 -11.26 11.35 -1.83
N PHE A 46 -11.15 10.11 -2.32
CA PHE A 46 -9.94 9.29 -2.20
C PHE A 46 -9.07 9.33 -3.46
N ASP A 47 -9.46 10.09 -4.47
CA ASP A 47 -8.68 10.29 -5.69
C ASP A 47 -7.51 11.25 -5.46
N ASP A 48 -6.50 10.80 -4.72
CA ASP A 48 -5.22 11.49 -4.57
C ASP A 48 -4.27 11.10 -5.73
N PRO A 49 -3.93 12.00 -6.65
CA PRO A 49 -3.01 11.72 -7.75
C PRO A 49 -1.57 11.44 -7.29
N HIS A 50 -1.26 11.73 -6.03
CA HIS A 50 0.02 11.41 -5.41
C HIS A 50 -0.08 10.18 -4.50
N SER A 51 -1.07 9.31 -4.70
CA SER A 51 -1.12 8.00 -4.04
C SER A 51 -1.31 6.84 -5.02
N VAL A 52 -0.72 5.70 -4.65
CA VAL A 52 -0.97 4.39 -5.25
C VAL A 52 -1.77 3.57 -4.24
N ASP A 53 -3.06 3.37 -4.52
CA ASP A 53 -3.96 2.65 -3.63
C ASP A 53 -4.23 1.23 -4.14
N LEU A 54 -4.08 0.25 -3.26
CA LEU A 54 -4.21 -1.18 -3.50
C LEU A 54 -5.10 -1.77 -2.41
N ALA A 55 -5.86 -2.82 -2.70
CA ALA A 55 -6.43 -3.68 -1.66
C ALA A 55 -5.92 -5.11 -1.79
N PHE A 56 -5.88 -5.80 -0.65
CA PHE A 56 -5.60 -7.22 -0.56
C PHE A 56 -6.77 -7.90 0.13
N HIS A 57 -7.44 -8.81 -0.56
CA HIS A 57 -8.60 -9.54 -0.06
C HIS A 57 -8.20 -10.94 0.36
N PHE A 58 -8.74 -11.41 1.48
CA PHE A 58 -8.58 -12.78 1.95
C PHE A 58 -9.85 -13.58 1.63
N SER A 59 -9.70 -14.85 1.22
CA SER A 59 -10.84 -15.73 0.92
C SER A 59 -11.76 -15.98 2.13
N LYS A 60 -11.20 -15.88 3.34
CA LYS A 60 -11.87 -15.90 4.64
C LYS A 60 -11.24 -14.82 5.51
N ARG A 61 -11.90 -14.43 6.60
CA ARG A 61 -11.29 -13.52 7.59
C ARG A 61 -9.91 -14.01 7.99
N SER A 62 -8.89 -13.20 7.77
CA SER A 62 -7.53 -13.51 8.18
C SER A 62 -7.44 -13.46 9.70
N PHE A 63 -7.06 -14.56 10.33
CA PHE A 63 -6.84 -14.60 11.78
C PHE A 63 -5.66 -13.72 12.20
N LEU A 64 -4.58 -13.73 11.41
CA LEU A 64 -3.38 -12.93 11.67
C LEU A 64 -3.67 -11.43 11.53
N CYS A 65 -4.34 -11.03 10.46
CA CYS A 65 -4.62 -9.62 10.18
C CYS A 65 -5.92 -9.11 10.82
N GLN A 66 -6.73 -10.00 11.40
CA GLN A 66 -8.02 -9.69 12.03
C GLN A 66 -9.01 -8.95 11.09
N SER A 67 -8.90 -9.14 9.78
CA SER A 67 -9.72 -8.46 8.76
C SER A 67 -10.05 -9.37 7.57
N TYR A 68 -11.03 -8.99 6.75
CA TYR A 68 -11.34 -9.63 5.45
C TYR A 68 -10.52 -9.05 4.31
N SER A 69 -10.15 -7.79 4.42
CA SER A 69 -9.27 -7.13 3.47
C SER A 69 -8.33 -6.15 4.17
N ILE A 70 -7.28 -5.77 3.46
CA ILE A 70 -6.39 -4.67 3.84
C ILE A 70 -6.32 -3.70 2.66
N LEU A 71 -6.68 -2.45 2.91
CA LEU A 71 -6.39 -1.33 2.01
C LEU A 71 -5.00 -0.82 2.32
N MET A 72 -4.18 -0.63 1.29
CA MET A 72 -2.84 -0.06 1.34
C MET A 72 -2.79 1.19 0.46
N GLN A 73 -2.38 2.30 1.04
CA GLN A 73 -2.22 3.57 0.34
C GLN A 73 -0.76 4.00 0.44
N ILE A 74 -0.06 4.00 -0.70
CA ILE A 74 1.33 4.44 -0.79
C ILE A 74 1.32 5.90 -1.25
N ARG A 75 1.70 6.82 -0.37
CA ARG A 75 1.79 8.25 -0.67
C ARG A 75 3.15 8.58 -1.26
N LEU A 76 3.12 9.32 -2.36
CA LEU A 76 4.28 9.76 -3.13
C LEU A 76 4.55 11.26 -2.84
N SER A 77 5.80 11.68 -2.95
CA SER A 77 6.18 13.10 -2.84
C SER A 77 5.58 13.91 -3.99
N LYS A 78 5.05 15.09 -3.67
CA LYS A 78 4.49 16.03 -4.64
C LYS A 78 5.58 16.77 -5.43
N GLU A 79 6.75 16.90 -4.82
CA GLU A 79 7.91 17.61 -5.35
C GLU A 79 8.73 16.75 -6.32
N ALA A 80 8.41 15.47 -6.46
CA ALA A 80 9.04 14.59 -7.41
C ALA A 80 8.80 15.08 -8.84
N GLN A 81 9.83 15.65 -9.46
CA GLN A 81 9.92 15.64 -10.92
C GLN A 81 9.77 14.19 -11.38
N ILE A 82 9.16 13.99 -12.55
CA ILE A 82 8.62 12.73 -13.11
C ILE A 82 9.55 11.50 -12.95
N GLN A 83 10.84 11.68 -12.71
CA GLN A 83 11.87 10.64 -12.63
C GLN A 83 12.25 10.17 -11.20
N THR A 84 11.73 10.79 -10.12
CA THR A 84 12.10 10.39 -8.75
C THR A 84 10.87 10.30 -7.83
N GLN A 85 9.95 9.37 -8.12
CA GLN A 85 8.79 9.15 -7.26
C GLN A 85 9.22 8.51 -5.93
N ARG A 86 9.49 9.37 -4.93
CA ARG A 86 9.83 8.99 -3.57
C ARG A 86 8.55 8.72 -2.76
N VAL A 87 8.56 7.67 -1.94
CA VAL A 87 7.49 7.40 -0.97
C VAL A 87 7.65 8.30 0.24
N VAL A 88 6.59 8.99 0.63
CA VAL A 88 6.54 9.83 1.85
C VAL A 88 5.81 9.15 2.99
N GLY A 89 4.97 8.15 2.70
CA GLY A 89 4.23 7.40 3.70
C GLY A 89 3.52 6.20 3.11
N VAL A 90 3.26 5.21 3.96
CA VAL A 90 2.36 4.10 3.68
C VAL A 90 1.31 4.06 4.78
N GLU A 91 0.05 3.99 4.38
CA GLU A 91 -1.09 3.77 5.27
C GLU A 91 -1.69 2.41 4.98
N LEU A 92 -2.00 1.67 6.05
CA LEU A 92 -2.67 0.38 5.98
C LEU A 92 -3.93 0.45 6.82
N SER A 93 -5.02 -0.13 6.32
CA SER A 93 -6.24 -0.28 7.11
C SER A 93 -6.89 -1.62 6.84
N GLY A 94 -7.31 -2.31 7.90
CA GLY A 94 -8.04 -3.57 7.81
C GLY A 94 -9.53 -3.32 7.86
N HIS A 95 -10.29 -4.02 7.00
CA HIS A 95 -11.72 -3.85 6.87
C HIS A 95 -12.48 -5.17 6.99
N ASP A 96 -13.73 -5.07 7.44
CA ASP A 96 -14.77 -6.06 7.26
C ASP A 96 -15.98 -5.45 6.52
N TYR A 97 -17.10 -6.16 6.51
CA TYR A 97 -18.33 -5.70 5.85
C TYR A 97 -19.01 -4.54 6.59
N MET A 98 -18.64 -4.26 7.84
CA MET A 98 -19.11 -3.12 8.63
C MET A 98 -18.18 -1.90 8.55
N GLY A 99 -16.97 -2.07 8.00
CA GLY A 99 -16.04 -0.99 7.69
C GLY A 99 -14.65 -1.21 8.30
N GLN A 100 -13.99 -0.11 8.66
CA GLN A 100 -12.61 -0.13 9.13
C GLN A 100 -12.49 -0.66 10.56
N LEU A 101 -11.74 -1.75 10.74
CA LEU A 101 -11.44 -2.36 12.02
C LEU A 101 -10.19 -1.80 12.67
N TRP A 102 -9.16 -1.54 11.86
CA TRP A 102 -7.88 -1.01 12.32
C TRP A 102 -7.16 -0.21 11.25
N ARG A 103 -6.19 0.59 11.68
CA ARG A 103 -5.31 1.41 10.83
C ARG A 103 -3.89 1.46 11.35
N PHE A 104 -2.96 1.72 10.45
CA PHE A 104 -1.53 1.91 10.69
C PHE A 104 -1.01 2.95 9.70
N ALA A 105 -0.04 3.76 10.12
CA ALA A 105 0.60 4.74 9.26
C ALA A 105 2.10 4.87 9.59
N THR A 106 2.91 4.99 8.54
CA THR A 106 4.36 5.20 8.69
C THR A 106 4.76 6.66 8.91
N THR A 107 3.81 7.60 8.87
CA THR A 107 4.04 9.04 9.06
C THR A 107 4.06 9.47 10.54
N GLY A 108 4.10 8.52 11.48
CA GLY A 108 4.07 8.77 12.92
C GLY A 108 4.81 7.70 13.72
N SER A 109 4.16 7.13 14.75
CA SER A 109 4.76 6.16 15.67
C SER A 109 4.85 4.72 15.14
N TRP A 110 4.33 4.42 13.95
CA TRP A 110 4.30 3.05 13.38
C TRP A 110 3.53 2.05 14.26
N GLU A 111 2.45 2.53 14.86
CA GLU A 111 1.56 1.74 15.71
C GLU A 111 0.26 1.39 14.98
N PHE A 112 -0.33 0.27 15.39
CA PHE A 112 -1.62 -0.21 14.90
C PHE A 112 -2.71 0.23 15.89
N TRP A 113 -3.78 0.82 15.36
CA TRP A 113 -4.89 1.39 16.13
C TRP A 113 -6.21 0.83 15.65
N GLY A 114 -7.17 0.60 16.55
CA GLY A 114 -8.53 0.23 16.16
C GLY A 114 -9.18 -0.73 17.13
N VAL A 115 -10.36 -1.24 16.73
CA VAL A 115 -11.16 -2.18 17.53
C VAL A 115 -10.47 -3.53 17.64
N THR A 116 -9.92 -4.02 16.52
CA THR A 116 -9.26 -5.33 16.47
C THR A 116 -7.98 -5.24 15.63
N PRO A 117 -6.85 -4.76 16.17
CA PRO A 117 -5.60 -4.68 15.43
C PRO A 117 -5.06 -6.08 15.06
N PRO A 118 -4.17 -6.19 14.06
CA PRO A 118 -3.50 -7.44 13.71
C PRO A 118 -2.74 -8.03 14.90
N LEU A 119 -2.56 -9.35 14.90
CA LEU A 119 -1.72 -10.02 15.89
C LEU A 119 -0.25 -9.57 15.75
N PRO A 120 0.56 -9.63 16.82
CA PRO A 120 1.94 -9.11 16.80
C PRO A 120 2.80 -9.65 15.64
N GLU A 121 2.63 -10.92 15.28
CA GLU A 121 3.31 -11.52 14.12
C GLU A 121 2.94 -10.83 12.81
N ALA A 122 1.65 -10.56 12.59
CA ALA A 122 1.17 -9.88 11.40
C ALA A 122 1.62 -8.41 11.37
N GLN A 123 1.64 -7.75 12.53
CA GLN A 123 2.14 -6.38 12.64
C GLN A 123 3.60 -6.29 12.19
N GLU A 124 4.43 -7.23 12.61
CA GLU A 124 5.84 -7.26 12.20
C GLU A 124 6.01 -7.48 10.70
N LYS A 125 5.27 -8.45 10.12
CA LYS A 125 5.25 -8.66 8.66
C LYS A 125 4.82 -7.42 7.90
N LEU A 126 3.78 -6.72 8.37
CA LEU A 126 3.28 -5.50 7.74
C LEU A 126 4.29 -4.34 7.85
N ARG A 127 4.97 -4.16 8.98
CA ARG A 127 6.07 -3.18 9.12
C ARG A 127 7.22 -3.48 8.16
N GLN A 128 7.60 -4.75 8.04
CA GLN A 128 8.65 -5.19 7.13
C GLN A 128 8.28 -4.92 5.66
N ILE A 129 7.04 -5.19 5.27
CA ILE A 129 6.53 -4.83 3.94
C ILE A 129 6.66 -3.31 3.72
N CYS A 130 6.27 -2.48 4.68
CA CYS A 130 6.41 -1.03 4.56
C CYS A 130 7.88 -0.60 4.38
N HIS A 131 8.82 -1.15 5.15
CA HIS A 131 10.25 -0.88 4.94
C HIS A 131 10.73 -1.28 3.54
N GLN A 132 10.28 -2.44 3.04
CA GLN A 132 10.64 -2.91 1.70
C GLN A 132 10.03 -2.02 0.61
N ILE A 133 8.82 -1.48 0.81
CA ILE A 133 8.21 -0.50 -0.10
C ILE A 133 9.06 0.77 -0.16
N PHE A 134 9.48 1.34 0.98
CA PHE A 134 10.38 2.51 0.97
C PHE A 134 11.66 2.22 0.18
N ASN A 135 12.31 1.09 0.44
CA ASN A 135 13.53 0.69 -0.27
C ASN A 135 13.31 0.52 -1.78
N LEU A 136 12.21 -0.11 -2.19
CA LEU A 136 11.87 -0.34 -3.59
C LEU A 136 11.75 0.98 -4.36
N PHE A 137 11.14 2.00 -3.76
CA PHE A 137 10.96 3.29 -4.41
C PHE A 137 12.21 4.17 -4.33
N ASP A 138 13.02 4.05 -3.27
CA ASP A 138 14.28 4.81 -3.12
C ASP A 138 15.42 4.31 -4.02
N GLN A 139 15.45 3.02 -4.40
CA GLN A 139 16.51 2.45 -5.26
C GLN A 139 16.51 3.01 -6.69
N ALA A 140 15.34 3.37 -7.23
CA ALA A 140 15.24 3.97 -8.56
C ALA A 140 15.93 5.34 -8.64
N THR A 141 15.83 6.14 -7.58
CA THR A 141 16.48 7.46 -7.47
C THR A 141 17.99 7.41 -7.64
N LYS A 142 18.64 6.28 -7.27
CA LYS A 142 20.10 6.13 -7.37
C LYS A 142 20.58 5.68 -8.76
N SER A 143 19.74 4.99 -9.53
CA SER A 143 20.12 4.44 -10.83
C SER A 143 20.24 5.54 -11.89
N SER A 144 19.48 6.64 -11.76
CA SER A 144 19.49 7.78 -12.68
C SER A 144 20.66 8.76 -12.49
N VAL A 145 21.47 8.61 -11.44
CA VAL A 145 22.55 9.56 -11.08
C VAL A 145 23.93 9.05 -11.51
N THR A 146 24.06 7.82 -12.02
CA THR A 146 25.35 7.22 -12.37
C THR A 146 25.69 7.27 -13.87
N GLU A 147 24.91 8.00 -14.67
CA GLU A 147 25.20 8.27 -16.09
C GLU A 147 25.42 9.77 -16.33
N LEU A 148 26.46 10.37 -15.73
CA LEU A 148 27.03 11.66 -16.12
C LEU A 148 28.55 11.67 -15.93
#